data_AF-A0A2E2HEK2-F1
#
_entry.id   AF-A0A2E2HEK2-F1
#
_cell.length_a   1.000
_cell.length_b   1.000
_cell.length_c   1.000
_cell.angle_alpha   90.00
_cell.angle_beta   90.00
_cell.angle_gamma   90.00
#
_symmetry.space_group_name_H-M   'P 1'
#
loop_
_entity.id
_entity.type
_entity.pdbx_description
1 polymer ?
#
loop_
_entity_poly.entity_id
_entity_poly.type
_entity_poly.pdbx_seq_one_letter_code
_entity_poly.pdbx_strand_id
1 'polypeptide(L)' 'MLIKISSPVFKCADDENIFFSRLAALPGYSHVIQKGPELQLYLKDELDSKASKTLQEICDTWGATYKQ' A
#
# COMPACT_ATOMS: atom_id res chain seq x y z
N MET A 1 10.27 3.22 -7.70
CA MET A 1 8.92 3.35 -8.29
C MET A 1 7.97 3.98 -7.28
N LEU A 2 7.13 4.93 -7.71
CA LEU A 2 6.10 5.55 -6.86
C LEU A 2 4.73 4.96 -7.23
N ILE A 3 3.94 4.59 -6.23
CA ILE A 3 2.56 4.13 -6.37
C ILE A 3 1.68 4.99 -5.47
N LYS A 4 0.61 5.55 -6.02
CA LYS A 4 -0.40 6.28 -5.25
C LYS A 4 -1.52 5.33 -4.88
N ILE A 5 -1.81 5.21 -3.59
CA ILE A 5 -2.92 4.43 -3.06
C ILE A 5 -3.97 5.42 -2.57
N SER A 6 -5.19 5.32 -3.10
CA SER A 6 -6.35 6.08 -2.64
C SER A 6 -6.71 5.71 -1.20
N SER A 7 -7.41 6.62 -0.51
CA SER A 7 -7.69 6.50 0.93
C SER A 7 -8.23 5.12 1.32
N PRO A 8 -7.43 4.28 2.01
CA PRO A 8 -7.93 3.04 2.61
C PRO A 8 -8.91 3.35 3.75
N VAL A 9 -9.91 2.49 3.92
CA VAL A 9 -10.90 2.64 5.00
C VAL A 9 -10.45 1.81 6.20
N PHE A 10 -9.97 2.49 7.24
CA PHE A 10 -9.56 1.85 8.48
C PHE A 10 -10.68 1.81 9.51
N LYS A 11 -10.88 0.66 10.14
CA LYS A 11 -11.90 0.52 11.20
C LYS A 11 -11.40 0.98 12.57
N CYS A 12 -10.09 0.89 12.81
CA CYS A 12 -9.42 1.20 14.09
C CYS A 12 -7.93 1.49 13.83
N ALA A 13 -7.21 2.01 14.84
CA ALA A 13 -5.76 2.22 14.76
C ALA A 13 -4.98 0.91 14.57
N ASP A 14 -5.46 -0.22 15.11
CA ASP A 14 -4.83 -1.52 14.91
C ASP A 14 -4.91 -1.97 13.44
N ASP A 15 -6.07 -1.76 12.83
CA ASP A 15 -6.34 -2.05 11.42
C ASP A 15 -5.44 -1.24 10.48
N GLU A 16 -5.24 0.05 10.80
CA GLU A 16 -4.27 0.91 10.12
C GLU A 16 -2.83 0.38 10.23
N ASN A 17 -2.42 -0.04 11.44
CA ASN A 17 -1.09 -0.62 11.66
C ASN A 17 -0.90 -1.92 10.87
N ILE A 18 -1.92 -2.78 10.80
CA ILE A 18 -1.89 -4.00 10.00
C ILE A 18 -1.71 -3.67 8.51
N PHE A 19 -2.45 -2.70 7.99
CA PHE A 19 -2.31 -2.26 6.60
C PHE A 19 -0.89 -1.80 6.29
N PHE A 20 -0.31 -0.93 7.12
CA PHE A 20 1.07 -0.45 6.91
C PHE A 20 2.10 -1.58 7.08
N SER A 21 1.89 -2.50 8.03
CA SER A 21 2.74 -3.67 8.20
C SER A 21 2.74 -4.57 6.94
N ARG A 22 1.56 -4.76 6.32
CA ARG A 22 1.41 -5.51 5.07
C ARG A 22 2.10 -4.81 3.89
N LEU A 23 2.00 -3.49 3.79
CA LEU A 23 2.74 -2.73 2.78
C LEU A 23 4.25 -2.85 2.97
N ALA A 24 4.73 -2.77 4.22
CA ALA A 24 6.15 -2.90 4.54
C ALA A 24 6.72 -4.30 4.22
N ALA A 25 5.87 -5.32 4.18
CA ALA A 25 6.24 -6.67 3.79
C ALA A 25 6.29 -6.90 2.26
N LEU A 26 5.95 -5.89 1.44
CA LEU A 26 6.03 -6.02 -0.01
C LEU A 26 7.49 -6.18 -0.48
N PRO A 27 7.73 -7.05 -1.48
CA PRO A 27 9.04 -7.13 -2.11
C PRO A 27 9.40 -5.78 -2.71
N GLY A 28 10.62 -5.30 -2.44
CA GLY A 28 11.07 -4.00 -2.92
C GLY A 28 10.48 -2.82 -2.14
N TYR A 29 9.82 -3.02 -1.00
CA TYR A 29 9.37 -1.91 -0.14
C TYR A 29 10.53 -0.98 0.25
N SER A 30 10.30 0.33 0.12
CA SER A 30 11.21 1.36 0.61
C SER A 30 10.59 2.09 1.80
N HIS A 31 9.48 2.78 1.57
CA HIS A 31 8.75 3.54 2.57
C HIS A 31 7.37 3.92 2.05
N VAL A 32 6.49 4.36 2.95
CA VAL A 32 5.19 4.94 2.63
C VAL A 32 5.06 6.31 3.26
N ILE A 33 4.50 7.26 2.53
CA ILE A 33 4.23 8.62 3.01
C ILE A 33 2.74 8.87 2.90
N GLN A 34 2.12 9.36 3.98
CA GLN A 34 0.75 9.84 3.93
C GLN A 34 0.75 11.30 3.45
N LYS A 35 0.03 11.57 2.36
CA LYS A 35 -0.20 12.92 1.83
C LYS A 35 -1.70 13.19 1.76
N GLY A 36 -2.22 13.71 2.88
CA GLY A 36 -3.66 13.97 3.02
C GLY A 36 -4.44 12.66 2.97
N PRO A 37 -5.49 12.55 2.11
CA PRO A 37 -6.27 11.33 2.01
C PRO A 37 -5.57 10.22 1.22
N GLU A 38 -4.45 10.50 0.55
CA GLU A 38 -3.74 9.52 -0.28
C GLU A 38 -2.46 9.02 0.40
N LEU A 39 -2.08 7.79 0.08
CA LEU A 39 -0.80 7.21 0.47
C LEU A 39 0.12 7.11 -0.74
N GLN A 40 1.37 7.49 -0.55
CA GLN A 40 2.43 7.37 -1.54
C GLN A 40 3.36 6.22 -1.11
N LEU A 41 3.22 5.08 -1.76
CA LEU A 41 4.08 3.93 -1.58
C LEU A 41 5.29 4.05 -2.50
N TYR A 42 6.48 3.99 -1.91
CA TYR A 42 7.74 3.98 -2.64
C TYR A 42 8.34 2.59 -2.59
N LEU A 43 8.58 2.03 -3.78
CA LEU A 43 9.31 0.78 -3.97
C LEU A 43 10.70 1.06 -4.56
N LYS A 44 11.69 0.28 -4.16
CA LYS A 44 13.06 0.34 -4.68
C LYS A 44 13.13 -0.19 -6.11
N ASP A 45 12.39 -1.25 -6.38
CA ASP A 45 12.35 -1.95 -7.66
C ASP A 45 10.98 -1.76 -8.35
N GLU A 46 10.86 -2.26 -9.57
CA GLU A 46 9.57 -2.34 -10.26
C GLU A 46 8.62 -3.33 -9.57
N LEU A 47 7.33 -3.05 -9.67
CA LEU A 47 6.29 -3.89 -9.10
C LEU A 47 6.16 -5.19 -9.92
N ASP A 48 6.88 -6.23 -9.52
CA ASP A 48 6.78 -7.55 -10.15
C ASP A 48 5.38 -8.16 -9.96
N SER A 49 5.00 -9.13 -10.79
CA SER A 49 3.70 -9.80 -10.77
C SER A 49 3.29 -10.28 -9.38
N LYS A 50 4.23 -10.79 -8.57
CA LYS A 50 3.94 -11.22 -7.20
C LYS A 50 3.65 -10.04 -6.27
N ALA A 51 4.45 -8.98 -6.33
CA ALA A 51 4.26 -7.78 -5.52
C ALA A 51 2.96 -7.06 -5.91
N SER A 52 2.64 -7.03 -7.21
CA SER A 52 1.40 -6.46 -7.74
C SER A 52 0.18 -7.19 -7.22
N LYS A 53 0.18 -8.53 -7.26
CA LYS A 53 -0.91 -9.34 -6.71
C LYS A 53 -1.12 -9.08 -5.21
N THR A 54 -0.04 -9.09 -4.43
CA THR A 54 -0.12 -8.80 -2.99
C THR A 54 -0.62 -7.39 -2.72
N LEU A 55 -0.14 -6.38 -3.46
CA LEU A 55 -0.60 -5.00 -3.32
C LEU A 55 -2.09 -4.87 -3.64
N GLN A 56 -2.56 -5.56 -4.67
CA GLN A 56 -3.97 -5.61 -5.03
C GLN A 56 -4.81 -6.27 -3.93
N GLU A 57 -4.37 -7.40 -3.37
CA GLU A 57 -5.06 -8.07 -2.24
C GLU A 57 -5.14 -7.17 -1.00
N ILE A 58 -4.06 -6.43 -0.70
CA ILE A 58 -4.07 -5.41 0.36
C ILE A 58 -5.09 -4.33 0.03
N CYS A 59 -5.05 -3.75 -1.17
CA CYS A 59 -5.98 -2.68 -1.52
C CYS A 59 -7.45 -3.13 -1.45
N ASP A 60 -7.76 -4.33 -1.95
CA ASP A 60 -9.11 -4.92 -1.93
C ASP A 60 -9.64 -5.10 -0.50
N THR A 61 -8.78 -5.56 0.42
CA THR A 61 -9.13 -5.79 1.83
C THR A 61 -9.56 -4.51 2.55
N TRP A 62 -8.94 -3.37 2.23
CA TRP A 62 -9.23 -2.07 2.84
C TRP A 62 -10.05 -1.13 1.94
N GLY A 63 -10.62 -1.66 0.85
CA GLY A 63 -11.41 -0.87 -0.11
C GLY A 63 -10.64 0.26 -0.80
N ALA A 64 -9.31 0.16 -0.83
CA ALA A 64 -8.43 1.10 -1.50
C ALA A 64 -8.25 0.73 -2.98
N THR A 65 -7.77 1.68 -3.76
CA THR A 65 -7.29 1.44 -5.13
C THR A 65 -5.93 2.07 -5.29
N TYR A 66 -5.14 1.63 -6.26
CA TYR A 66 -3.83 2.21 -6.51
C TYR A 66 -3.61 2.54 -7.99
N LYS A 67 -2.77 3.56 -8.22
CA LYS A 67 -2.34 4.02 -9.54
C LYS A 67 -0.83 4.19 -9.54
N GLN A 68 -0.21 3.74 -10.62
CA GLN A 68 1.22 3.92 -10.90
C GLN A 68 1.43 5.22 -11.67
#